data_AF-A0A937NAG1-F1
#
_entry.id   AF-A0A937NAG1-F1
#
_cell.length_a   1.000
_cell.length_b   1.000
_cell.length_c   1.000
_cell.angle_alpha   90.00
_cell.angle_beta   90.00
_cell.angle_gamma   90.00
#
_symmetry.space_group_name_H-M   'P 1'
#
loop_
_entity.id
_entity.type
_entity.pdbx_description
1 polymer ?
#
loop_
_entity_poly.entity_id
_entity_poly.type
_entity_poly.pdbx_seq_one_letter_code
_entity_poly.pdbx_strand_id
1 'polypeptide(L)'
;MTRTLSSVLVLASVLHLSCAEATDGQVPTYQELRAQFASPNHARWGEVPLWWWEGDRMTKERVTWQLETLCRAGVKSICPIQRSPGRCDPQSFSPEWWDMLVLVHQECQRLGMTLWAYDQVGYGHYGWLEKAAAKARDPRTKRIQFLTADGSPQE
;
A
#
# COMPACT_ATOMS: atom_id res chain seq x y z
N MET A 1 56.39 -41.23 19.15
CA MET A 1 55.00 -40.85 19.50
C MET A 1 54.76 -39.43 19.02
N THR A 2 54.42 -39.28 17.75
CA THR A 2 54.23 -38.01 17.03
C THR A 2 52.72 -37.74 16.92
N ARG A 3 52.26 -36.63 17.50
CA ARG A 3 50.84 -36.23 17.52
C ARG A 3 50.45 -35.67 16.15
N THR A 4 49.49 -36.32 15.50
CA THR A 4 48.83 -35.88 14.27
C THR A 4 47.92 -34.69 14.55
N LEU A 5 48.14 -33.57 13.86
CA LEU A 5 47.26 -32.40 13.83
C LEU A 5 46.04 -32.73 12.96
N SER A 6 44.84 -32.74 13.54
CA SER A 6 43.58 -32.81 12.80
C SER A 6 43.23 -31.44 12.25
N SER A 7 43.28 -31.30 10.93
CA SER A 7 42.77 -30.14 10.21
C SER A 7 41.25 -30.18 10.19
N VAL A 8 40.60 -29.21 10.84
CA VAL A 8 39.14 -29.00 10.73
C VAL A 8 38.89 -28.18 9.46
N LEU A 9 38.28 -28.82 8.45
CA LEU A 9 37.77 -28.14 7.26
C LEU A 9 36.44 -27.46 7.62
N VAL A 10 36.41 -26.13 7.61
CA VAL A 10 35.16 -25.35 7.70
C VAL A 10 34.55 -25.27 6.30
N LEU A 11 33.44 -25.99 6.09
CA LEU A 11 32.66 -25.92 4.86
C LEU A 11 31.89 -24.59 4.83
N ALA A 12 32.33 -23.64 4.00
CA ALA A 12 31.58 -22.41 3.76
C ALA A 12 30.39 -22.73 2.84
N SER A 13 29.21 -22.88 3.42
CA SER A 13 27.95 -22.97 2.67
C SER A 13 27.65 -21.61 2.03
N VAL A 14 28.04 -21.45 0.77
CA VAL A 14 27.59 -20.33 -0.06
C VAL A 14 26.10 -20.55 -0.33
N LEU A 15 25.24 -19.86 0.43
CA LEU A 15 23.86 -19.64 0.04
C LEU A 15 23.90 -18.89 -1.28
N HIS A 16 23.73 -19.60 -2.39
CA HIS A 16 23.39 -18.99 -3.67
C HIS A 16 22.02 -18.34 -3.51
N LEU A 17 22.02 -17.07 -3.12
CA LEU A 17 20.94 -16.17 -3.40
C LEU A 17 20.84 -16.14 -4.93
N SER A 18 19.91 -16.93 -5.47
CA SER A 18 19.53 -16.83 -6.88
C SER A 18 18.96 -15.43 -7.04
N CYS A 19 19.81 -14.47 -7.43
CA CYS A 19 19.34 -13.27 -8.11
C CYS A 19 18.54 -13.79 -9.29
N ALA A 20 17.22 -13.63 -9.25
CA ALA A 20 16.40 -13.78 -10.45
C ALA A 20 17.01 -12.85 -11.48
N GLU A 21 17.72 -13.42 -12.46
CA GLU A 21 18.20 -12.68 -13.61
C GLU A 21 17.00 -11.95 -14.18
N ALA A 22 17.11 -10.63 -14.27
CA ALA A 22 16.16 -9.84 -15.01
C ALA A 22 16.12 -10.43 -16.42
N THR A 23 15.00 -11.06 -16.78
CA THR A 23 14.80 -11.59 -18.12
C THR A 23 15.08 -10.48 -19.11
N ASP A 24 16.10 -10.69 -19.95
CA ASP A 24 16.41 -9.82 -21.08
C ASP A 24 15.12 -9.63 -21.89
N GLY A 25 14.57 -8.43 -21.82
CA GLY A 25 13.18 -8.18 -22.15
C GLY A 25 12.97 -8.20 -23.66
N GLN A 26 12.65 -9.36 -24.23
CA GLN A 26 12.15 -9.43 -25.60
C GLN A 26 10.94 -8.49 -25.73
N VAL A 27 11.02 -7.59 -26.71
CA VAL A 27 9.91 -6.70 -27.05
C VAL A 27 8.75 -7.55 -27.59
N PRO A 28 7.55 -7.48 -27.00
CA PRO A 28 6.41 -8.26 -27.47
C PRO A 28 6.04 -7.90 -28.91
N THR A 29 5.67 -8.90 -29.70
CA THR A 29 5.12 -8.70 -31.04
C THR A 29 3.76 -8.00 -31.00
N TYR A 30 3.34 -7.40 -32.11
CA TYR A 30 2.01 -6.78 -32.21
C TYR A 30 0.87 -7.75 -31.87
N GLN A 31 0.98 -9.02 -32.27
CA GLN A 31 -0.05 -10.03 -32.00
C GLN A 31 -0.16 -10.33 -30.50
N GLU A 32 0.98 -10.44 -29.81
CA GLU A 32 1.01 -10.64 -28.35
C GLU A 32 0.45 -9.42 -27.61
N LEU A 33 0.83 -8.20 -28.02
CA LEU A 33 0.27 -6.96 -27.45
C LEU A 33 -1.23 -6.88 -27.65
N ARG A 34 -1.73 -7.17 -28.86
CA ARG A 34 -3.16 -7.15 -29.16
C ARG A 34 -3.92 -8.17 -28.32
N ALA A 35 -3.38 -9.39 -28.15
CA ALA A 35 -4.00 -10.42 -27.33
C ALA A 35 -4.05 -10.01 -25.84
N GLN A 36 -2.93 -9.49 -25.30
CA GLN A 36 -2.86 -9.01 -23.92
C GLN A 36 -3.75 -7.79 -23.68
N PHE A 37 -3.93 -6.92 -24.69
CA PHE A 37 -4.83 -5.77 -24.58
C PHE A 37 -6.30 -6.20 -24.56
N ALA A 38 -6.67 -7.22 -25.34
CA ALA A 38 -8.04 -7.76 -25.34
C ALA A 38 -8.40 -8.50 -24.04
N SER A 39 -7.40 -9.04 -23.33
CA SER A 39 -7.57 -9.74 -22.06
C SER A 39 -6.44 -9.40 -21.09
N PRO A 40 -6.44 -8.20 -20.48
CA PRO A 40 -5.34 -7.74 -19.66
C PRO A 40 -5.25 -8.53 -18.35
N ASN A 41 -4.02 -8.71 -17.86
CA ASN A 41 -3.81 -9.20 -16.50
C ASN A 41 -4.21 -8.11 -15.50
N HIS A 42 -5.48 -8.11 -15.08
CA HIS A 42 -6.03 -7.13 -14.13
C HIS A 42 -5.33 -7.14 -12.77
N ALA A 43 -4.67 -8.22 -12.36
CA ALA A 43 -3.87 -8.22 -11.13
C ALA A 43 -2.61 -7.34 -11.26
N ARG A 44 -2.08 -7.18 -12.49
CA ARG A 44 -0.89 -6.36 -12.76
C ARG A 44 -1.24 -4.95 -13.23
N TRP A 45 -2.28 -4.82 -14.04
CA TRP A 45 -2.62 -3.59 -14.77
C TRP A 45 -3.99 -3.02 -14.41
N GLY A 46 -4.71 -3.67 -13.52
CA GLY A 46 -6.01 -3.21 -13.04
C GLY A 46 -5.89 -2.03 -12.08
N GLU A 47 -7.04 -1.43 -11.83
CA GLU A 47 -7.21 -0.33 -10.91
C GLU A 47 -6.86 -0.70 -9.45
N VAL A 48 -6.41 0.31 -8.71
CA VAL A 48 -6.22 0.25 -7.26
C VAL A 48 -7.06 1.39 -6.65
N PRO A 49 -8.37 1.19 -6.44
CA PRO A 49 -9.22 2.22 -5.87
C PRO A 49 -8.76 2.55 -4.45
N LEU A 50 -8.66 3.86 -4.20
CA LEU A 50 -8.51 4.39 -2.85
C LEU A 50 -9.84 4.25 -2.13
N TRP A 51 -9.84 3.44 -1.08
CA TRP A 51 -11.04 3.07 -0.35
C TRP A 51 -11.09 3.79 1.00
N TRP A 52 -11.99 4.77 1.10
CA TRP A 52 -12.11 5.63 2.29
C TRP A 52 -12.79 4.90 3.44
N TRP A 53 -12.09 4.76 4.57
CA TRP A 53 -12.65 4.23 5.83
C TRP A 53 -13.24 5.35 6.68
N GLU A 54 -14.18 6.09 6.09
CA GLU A 54 -14.84 7.24 6.69
C GLU A 54 -16.33 7.28 6.36
N GLY A 55 -17.07 8.00 7.19
CA GLY A 55 -18.45 8.37 6.91
C GLY A 55 -19.48 7.43 7.54
N ASP A 56 -19.09 6.20 7.85
CA ASP A 56 -19.91 5.25 8.61
C ASP A 56 -19.04 4.08 9.13
N ARG A 57 -19.55 3.30 10.07
CA ARG A 57 -18.82 2.22 10.75
C ARG A 57 -18.44 1.07 9.82
N MET A 58 -17.19 0.63 9.93
CA MET A 58 -16.65 -0.54 9.25
C MET A 58 -16.88 -1.80 10.07
N THR A 59 -17.99 -2.50 9.79
CA THR A 59 -18.23 -3.84 10.36
C THR A 59 -17.62 -4.93 9.49
N LYS A 60 -17.42 -6.13 10.05
CA LYS A 60 -16.87 -7.27 9.32
C LYS A 60 -17.72 -7.64 8.11
N GLU A 61 -19.04 -7.67 8.31
CA GLU A 61 -20.03 -8.01 7.29
C GLU A 61 -20.00 -6.98 6.14
N ARG A 62 -19.91 -5.69 6.49
CA ARG A 62 -19.84 -4.62 5.50
C ARG A 62 -18.55 -4.69 4.69
N VAL A 63 -17.41 -4.88 5.35
CA VAL A 63 -16.09 -5.04 4.71
C VAL A 63 -16.10 -6.20 3.72
N THR A 64 -16.54 -7.38 4.17
CA THR A 64 -16.66 -8.57 3.32
C THR A 64 -17.55 -8.30 2.12
N TRP A 65 -18.75 -7.73 2.33
CA TRP A 65 -19.67 -7.41 1.24
C TRP A 65 -19.07 -6.43 0.22
N GLN A 66 -18.34 -5.40 0.68
CA GLN A 66 -17.68 -4.43 -0.20
C GLN A 66 -16.60 -5.10 -1.05
N LEU A 67 -15.72 -5.90 -0.44
CA LEU A 67 -14.65 -6.59 -1.15
C LEU A 67 -15.20 -7.60 -2.17
N GLU A 68 -16.22 -8.37 -1.81
CA GLU A 68 -16.88 -9.28 -2.74
C GLU A 68 -17.54 -8.55 -3.91
N THR A 69 -18.14 -7.39 -3.65
CA THR A 69 -18.76 -6.56 -4.69
C THR A 69 -17.71 -6.04 -5.66
N LEU A 70 -16.58 -5.55 -5.16
CA LEU A 70 -15.46 -5.10 -5.98
C LEU A 70 -14.84 -6.26 -6.78
N CYS A 71 -14.63 -7.41 -6.15
CA CYS A 71 -14.11 -8.60 -6.82
C CYS A 71 -15.03 -9.07 -7.96
N ARG A 72 -16.36 -9.08 -7.75
CA ARG A 72 -17.34 -9.41 -8.80
C ARG A 72 -17.31 -8.41 -9.97
N ALA A 73 -16.99 -7.15 -9.69
CA ALA A 73 -16.83 -6.11 -10.71
C ALA A 73 -15.49 -6.17 -11.46
N GLY A 74 -14.59 -7.07 -11.09
CA GLY A 74 -13.29 -7.26 -11.75
C GLY A 74 -12.10 -6.61 -11.06
N VAL A 75 -12.32 -5.88 -9.95
CA VAL A 75 -11.25 -5.24 -9.17
C VAL A 75 -10.34 -6.30 -8.56
N LYS A 76 -9.02 -6.14 -8.74
CA LYS A 76 -8.01 -7.10 -8.24
C LYS A 76 -7.08 -6.53 -7.17
N SER A 77 -7.21 -5.26 -6.84
CA SER A 77 -6.36 -4.58 -5.88
C SER A 77 -7.17 -3.52 -5.15
N ILE A 78 -6.87 -3.24 -3.88
CA ILE A 78 -7.51 -2.15 -3.12
C ILE A 78 -6.47 -1.45 -2.24
N CYS A 79 -6.73 -0.17 -1.91
CA CYS A 79 -5.89 0.58 -0.98
C CYS A 79 -6.77 1.29 0.06
N PRO A 80 -6.90 0.74 1.29
CA PRO A 80 -7.56 1.43 2.39
C PRO A 80 -6.85 2.73 2.71
N ILE A 81 -7.59 3.84 2.74
CA ILE A 81 -7.04 5.14 3.16
C ILE A 81 -7.96 5.84 4.15
N GLN A 82 -7.35 6.68 4.97
CA GLN A 82 -8.01 7.57 5.91
C GLN A 82 -7.67 9.00 5.47
N ARG A 83 -8.65 9.78 5.04
CA ARG A 83 -8.42 11.21 4.78
C ARG A 83 -8.32 11.97 6.09
N SER A 84 -9.25 11.77 7.01
CA SER A 84 -9.34 12.39 8.32
C SER A 84 -9.46 11.32 9.41
N PRO A 85 -8.35 10.94 10.06
CA PRO A 85 -8.31 9.87 11.06
C PRO A 85 -9.32 10.03 12.22
N GLY A 86 -9.72 11.27 12.53
CA GLY A 86 -10.72 11.55 13.57
C GLY A 86 -12.17 11.20 13.19
N ARG A 87 -12.42 10.74 11.96
CA ARG A 87 -13.75 10.39 11.44
C ARG A 87 -13.88 8.91 11.04
N CYS A 88 -12.91 8.09 11.43
CA CYS A 88 -12.93 6.66 11.22
C CYS A 88 -13.66 5.95 12.37
N ASP A 89 -14.48 4.95 12.03
CA ASP A 89 -15.05 3.99 12.98
C ASP A 89 -14.83 2.57 12.41
N PRO A 90 -13.96 1.75 13.00
CA PRO A 90 -13.23 1.98 14.26
C PRO A 90 -12.20 3.10 14.16
N GLN A 91 -11.87 3.70 15.32
CA GLN A 91 -10.93 4.80 15.42
C GLN A 91 -9.58 4.41 14.79
N SER A 92 -9.02 5.28 13.97
CA SER A 92 -7.73 5.05 13.32
C SER A 92 -6.66 4.58 14.31
N PHE A 93 -5.98 3.48 13.97
CA PHE A 93 -4.91 2.86 14.76
C PHE A 93 -5.33 2.29 16.12
N SER A 94 -6.64 2.19 16.42
CA SER A 94 -7.11 1.39 17.56
C SER A 94 -6.86 -0.10 17.31
N PRO A 95 -6.86 -0.94 18.35
CA PRO A 95 -6.78 -2.39 18.19
C PRO A 95 -7.84 -2.94 17.22
N GLU A 96 -9.07 -2.45 17.31
CA GLU A 96 -10.18 -2.87 16.44
C GLU A 96 -9.95 -2.45 14.98
N TRP A 97 -9.29 -1.31 14.75
CA TRP A 97 -8.91 -0.88 13.41
C TRP A 97 -7.85 -1.80 12.80
N TRP A 98 -6.86 -2.23 13.59
CA TRP A 98 -5.88 -3.20 13.15
C TRP A 98 -6.51 -4.57 12.89
N ASP A 99 -7.47 -5.00 13.71
CA ASP A 99 -8.25 -6.21 13.46
C ASP A 99 -9.03 -6.12 12.14
N MET A 100 -9.56 -4.94 11.79
CA MET A 100 -10.18 -4.72 10.47
C MET A 100 -9.17 -4.81 9.34
N LEU A 101 -7.96 -4.27 9.49
CA LEU A 101 -6.93 -4.39 8.46
C LEU A 101 -6.49 -5.85 8.24
N VAL A 102 -6.38 -6.63 9.32
CA VAL A 102 -6.12 -8.08 9.26
C VAL A 102 -7.26 -8.80 8.54
N LEU A 103 -8.53 -8.49 8.86
CA LEU A 103 -9.68 -9.05 8.16
C LEU A 103 -9.62 -8.75 6.66
N VAL A 104 -9.34 -7.50 6.29
CA VAL A 104 -9.23 -7.09 4.88
C VAL A 104 -8.13 -7.87 4.17
N HIS A 105 -6.98 -8.07 4.81
CA HIS A 105 -5.91 -8.89 4.25
C HIS A 105 -6.37 -10.33 3.99
N GLN A 106 -7.04 -10.95 4.97
CA GLN A 106 -7.57 -12.31 4.84
C GLN A 106 -8.62 -12.42 3.73
N GLU A 107 -9.53 -11.45 3.63
CA GLU A 107 -10.54 -11.41 2.58
C GLU A 107 -9.93 -11.18 1.19
N CYS A 108 -8.90 -10.33 1.09
CA CYS A 108 -8.15 -10.17 -0.16
C CYS A 108 -7.50 -11.48 -0.60
N GLN A 109 -6.88 -12.22 0.33
CA GLN A 109 -6.32 -13.54 0.03
C GLN A 109 -7.41 -14.53 -0.45
N ARG A 110 -8.55 -14.58 0.26
CA ARG A 110 -9.70 -15.43 -0.10
C ARG A 110 -10.23 -15.13 -1.50
N LEU A 111 -10.27 -13.86 -1.89
CA LEU A 111 -10.83 -13.39 -3.16
C LEU A 111 -9.81 -13.33 -4.31
N GLY A 112 -8.53 -13.62 -4.05
CA GLY A 112 -7.47 -13.45 -5.04
C GLY A 112 -7.22 -12.00 -5.43
N MET A 113 -7.36 -11.09 -4.45
CA MET A 113 -7.08 -9.66 -4.57
C MET A 113 -5.78 -9.29 -3.86
N THR A 114 -5.21 -8.13 -4.19
CA THR A 114 -4.05 -7.56 -3.49
C THR A 114 -4.47 -6.39 -2.59
N LEU A 115 -3.79 -6.26 -1.44
CA LEU A 115 -3.97 -5.16 -0.49
C LEU A 115 -2.76 -4.25 -0.56
N TRP A 116 -2.99 -2.98 -0.87
CA TRP A 116 -2.00 -1.90 -0.80
C TRP A 116 -2.13 -1.15 0.52
N ALA A 117 -1.00 -0.92 1.20
CA ALA A 117 -0.94 -0.06 2.36
C ALA A 117 -0.54 1.35 1.92
N TYR A 118 -1.36 2.34 2.27
CA TYR A 118 -1.03 3.73 2.04
C TYR A 118 -0.03 4.20 3.10
N ASP A 119 1.07 4.81 2.67
CA ASP A 119 2.19 5.21 3.52
C ASP A 119 2.01 6.59 4.16
N GLN A 120 0.90 7.28 3.86
CA GLN A 120 0.53 8.54 4.50
C GLN A 120 -0.70 8.38 5.39
N VAL A 121 -0.61 8.90 6.61
CA VAL A 121 -1.75 8.94 7.52
C VAL A 121 -2.46 10.28 7.39
N GLY A 122 -3.63 10.25 6.76
CA GLY A 122 -4.37 11.44 6.33
C GLY A 122 -4.07 11.79 4.88
N TYR A 123 -5.07 12.34 4.17
CA TYR A 123 -4.93 12.78 2.78
C TYR A 123 -5.16 14.30 2.70
N GLY A 124 -4.30 15.01 1.96
CA GLY A 124 -4.33 16.48 1.87
C GLY A 124 -4.06 17.14 3.23
N HIS A 125 -4.84 18.18 3.56
CA HIS A 125 -4.66 19.00 4.77
C HIS A 125 -5.03 18.32 6.11
N TYR A 126 -5.29 17.02 6.07
CA TYR A 126 -5.70 16.24 7.22
C TYR A 126 -4.59 15.28 7.70
N GLY A 127 -3.42 15.34 7.04
CA GLY A 127 -2.24 14.55 7.34
C GLY A 127 -1.69 14.79 8.74
N TRP A 128 -1.34 13.72 9.45
CA TRP A 128 -0.59 13.85 10.71
C TRP A 128 0.78 14.51 10.51
N LEU A 129 1.40 14.29 9.35
CA LEU A 129 2.68 14.90 9.00
C LEU A 129 2.59 16.42 8.93
N GLU A 130 1.54 16.98 8.31
CA GLU A 130 1.34 18.42 8.23
C GLU A 130 1.16 19.03 9.63
N LYS A 131 0.34 18.39 10.48
CA LYS A 131 0.14 18.83 11.87
C LYS A 131 1.42 18.76 12.70
N ALA A 132 2.26 17.75 12.47
CA ALA A 132 3.57 17.64 13.12
C ALA A 132 4.55 18.70 12.59
N ALA A 133 4.63 18.89 11.28
CA ALA A 133 5.46 19.89 10.62
C ALA A 133 5.08 21.31 11.04
N ALA A 134 3.78 21.62 11.20
CA ALA A 134 3.30 22.91 11.68
C ALA A 134 3.77 23.25 13.10
N LYS A 135 4.11 22.23 13.91
CA LYS A 135 4.66 22.39 15.27
C LYS A 135 6.18 22.44 15.27
N ALA A 136 6.84 22.07 14.18
CA ALA A 136 8.29 22.08 14.07
C ALA A 136 8.80 23.54 14.07
N ARG A 137 9.65 23.87 15.04
CA ARG A 137 10.32 25.17 15.13
C ARG A 137 11.70 25.09 14.46
N ASP A 138 11.71 24.86 13.16
CA ASP A 138 12.93 24.89 12.34
C ASP A 138 13.03 26.23 11.60
N PRO A 139 14.13 27.00 11.76
CA PRO A 139 14.29 28.30 11.10
C PRO A 139 14.32 28.22 9.56
N ARG A 140 14.54 27.03 8.99
CA ARG A 140 14.47 26.75 7.55
C ARG A 140 13.03 26.56 7.06
N THR A 141 12.08 26.28 7.94
CA THR A 141 10.68 26.14 7.58
C THR A 141 10.05 27.52 7.36
N LYS A 142 9.37 27.71 6.23
CA LYS A 142 8.60 28.91 5.92
C LYS A 142 7.12 28.54 5.79
N ARG A 143 6.23 29.40 6.29
CA ARG A 143 4.79 29.25 6.09
C ARG A 143 4.44 29.75 4.68
N ILE A 144 3.83 28.89 3.88
CA ILE A 144 3.26 29.30 2.59
C ILE A 144 1.97 30.08 2.88
N GLN A 145 1.84 31.26 2.28
CA GLN A 145 0.61 32.04 2.29
C GLN A 145 -0.07 31.86 0.94
N PHE A 146 -1.30 31.36 0.96
CA PHE A 146 -2.14 31.32 -0.23
C PHE A 146 -2.90 32.64 -0.31
N LEU A 147 -2.81 33.28 -1.48
CA LEU A 147 -3.53 34.50 -1.79
C LEU A 147 -4.59 34.19 -2.85
N THR A 148 -5.73 34.86 -2.78
CA THR A 148 -6.72 34.84 -3.86
C THR A 148 -6.23 35.70 -5.03
N ALA A 149 -6.96 35.70 -6.14
CA ALA A 149 -6.59 36.46 -7.33
C ALA A 149 -6.52 37.99 -7.10
N ASP A 150 -7.22 38.52 -6.10
CA ASP A 150 -7.17 39.95 -5.72
C ASP A 150 -6.05 40.27 -4.70
N GLY A 151 -5.27 39.26 -4.29
CA GLY A 151 -4.18 39.40 -3.33
C GLY A 151 -4.59 39.29 -1.87
N SER A 152 -5.88 39.09 -1.56
CA SER A 152 -6.32 38.81 -0.19
C SER A 152 -5.89 37.42 0.28
N PRO A 153 -5.60 37.21 1.58
CA PRO A 153 -5.32 35.88 2.11
C PRO A 153 -6.50 34.93 1.91
N GLN A 154 -6.22 33.68 1.51
CA GLN A 154 -7.20 32.61 1.50
C GLN A 154 -7.38 32.11 2.95
N GLU A 155 -8.58 32.26 3.53
CA GLU A 155 -8.93 31.78 4.88
C GLU A 155 -8.91 30.25 4.99
#